data_AF-G3YDD3-F1
#
_entry.id   AF-G3YDD3-F1
#
_cell.length_a   1.000
_cell.length_b   1.000
_cell.length_c   1.000
_cell.angle_alpha   90.00
_cell.angle_beta   90.00
_cell.angle_gamma   90.00
#
_symmetry.space_group_name_H-M   'P 1'
#
loop_
_entity.id
_entity.type
_entity.pdbx_description
1 polymer ?
#
loop_
_entity_poly.entity_id
_entity_poly.type
_entity_poly.pdbx_seq_one_letter_code
_entity_poly.pdbx_strand_id
1 'polypeptide(L)'
;MAAHSPLRIAVLINTPPGNEFRNDVRGSYRDALNVIAPNAQVDMYDPVFEGSFPNPQNYDLIVLSGGKADASSSEPCVLGVLDFLRRTARESPKTKILGICWGHQAISRAFGGEVRAVPTGPIAGLEDVNLTEAGMKLFSTRSGVKAYVRCLMAALWLFALLMILPKGASGVQTELAKKMLLEEDDVYNGNFSEWELQDYLKRLEQPTDGFLVLRRVVKWVRE
;
A
#
# COMPACT_ATOMS: atom_id res chain seq x y z
N MET A 1 -14.85 22.53 -21.26
CA MET A 1 -13.82 21.88 -20.43
C MET A 1 -13.46 20.57 -21.11
N ALA A 2 -12.21 20.38 -21.55
CA ALA A 2 -11.82 19.13 -22.20
C ALA A 2 -11.94 17.99 -21.18
N ALA A 3 -12.75 16.97 -21.48
CA ALA A 3 -12.83 15.78 -20.65
C ALA A 3 -11.45 15.13 -20.64
N HIS A 4 -10.76 15.16 -19.50
CA HIS A 4 -9.52 14.43 -19.35
C HIS A 4 -9.79 12.93 -19.53
N SER A 5 -8.90 12.27 -20.25
CA SER A 5 -8.91 10.81 -20.41
C SER A 5 -9.07 10.14 -19.04
N PRO A 6 -9.79 9.01 -18.96
CA PRO A 6 -9.80 8.14 -17.78
C PRO A 6 -8.39 7.90 -17.25
N LEU A 7 -8.21 8.02 -15.93
CA LEU A 7 -6.94 7.69 -15.28
C LEU A 7 -6.72 6.18 -15.39
N ARG A 8 -5.57 5.74 -15.89
CA ARG A 8 -5.25 4.31 -16.04
C ARG A 8 -4.33 3.88 -14.91
N ILE A 9 -4.80 2.93 -14.11
CA ILE A 9 -4.11 2.43 -12.92
C ILE A 9 -3.89 0.93 -13.05
N ALA A 10 -2.64 0.48 -12.89
CA ALA A 10 -2.33 -0.93 -12.72
C ALA A 10 -2.03 -1.21 -11.25
N VAL A 11 -2.69 -2.21 -10.66
CA VAL A 11 -2.42 -2.68 -9.29
C VAL A 11 -1.76 -4.06 -9.35
N LEU A 12 -0.52 -4.14 -8.87
CA LEU A 12 0.26 -5.37 -8.78
C LEU A 12 -0.02 -6.01 -7.42
N ILE A 13 -0.80 -7.09 -7.43
CA ILE A 13 -1.23 -7.83 -6.26
C ILE A 13 -0.20 -8.91 -5.94
N ASN A 14 0.45 -8.80 -4.79
CA ASN A 14 1.50 -9.71 -4.33
C ASN A 14 1.03 -10.67 -3.22
N THR A 15 -0.29 -10.81 -3.05
CA THR A 15 -0.92 -11.77 -2.13
C THR A 15 -1.09 -13.12 -2.84
N PRO A 16 -0.74 -14.27 -2.20
CA PRO A 16 -0.85 -15.59 -2.82
C PRO A 16 -2.23 -15.89 -3.43
N PRO A 17 -2.32 -16.56 -4.61
CA PRO A 17 -3.57 -17.08 -5.17
C PRO A 17 -4.32 -18.05 -4.26
N GLY A 18 -5.59 -18.26 -4.57
CA GLY A 18 -6.36 -19.41 -4.06
C GLY A 18 -6.95 -19.24 -2.66
N ASN A 19 -6.93 -18.04 -2.09
CA ASN A 19 -7.55 -17.74 -0.80
C ASN A 19 -8.52 -16.55 -0.89
N GLU A 20 -9.47 -16.51 0.04
CA GLU A 20 -10.45 -15.42 0.15
C GLU A 20 -9.77 -14.07 0.44
N PHE A 21 -8.68 -14.10 1.23
CA PHE A 21 -7.92 -12.90 1.56
C PHE A 21 -7.41 -12.13 0.33
N ARG A 22 -6.97 -12.81 -0.73
CA ARG A 22 -6.60 -12.17 -2.00
C ARG A 22 -7.79 -11.46 -2.64
N ASN A 23 -9.00 -12.01 -2.55
CA ASN A 23 -10.20 -11.35 -3.06
C ASN A 23 -10.53 -10.11 -2.24
N ASP A 24 -10.40 -10.18 -0.92
CA ASP A 24 -10.60 -9.05 -0.02
C ASP A 24 -9.61 -7.92 -0.31
N VAL A 25 -8.32 -8.25 -0.49
CA VAL A 25 -7.28 -7.29 -0.88
C VAL A 25 -7.63 -6.65 -2.23
N ARG A 26 -8.00 -7.43 -3.24
CA ARG A 26 -8.41 -6.90 -4.56
C ARG A 26 -9.65 -6.00 -4.45
N GLY A 27 -10.65 -6.41 -3.68
CA GLY A 27 -11.85 -5.62 -3.39
C GLY A 27 -11.49 -4.28 -2.77
N SER A 28 -10.64 -4.27 -1.74
CA SER A 28 -10.24 -3.05 -1.05
C SER A 28 -9.57 -2.01 -1.96
N TYR A 29 -8.69 -2.43 -2.88
CA TYR A 29 -8.09 -1.53 -3.87
C TYR A 29 -9.13 -0.97 -4.84
N ARG A 30 -10.05 -1.80 -5.34
CA ARG A 30 -11.13 -1.35 -6.23
C ARG A 30 -12.03 -0.35 -5.54
N ASP A 31 -12.49 -0.65 -4.34
CA ASP A 31 -13.41 0.21 -3.59
C ASP A 31 -12.76 1.57 -3.28
N ALA A 32 -11.52 1.55 -2.79
CA ALA A 32 -10.79 2.78 -2.47
C ALA A 32 -10.53 3.64 -3.72
N LEU A 33 -10.10 3.03 -4.82
CA LEU A 33 -9.85 3.75 -6.08
C LEU A 33 -11.14 4.24 -6.71
N ASN A 34 -12.23 3.48 -6.65
CA ASN A 34 -13.54 3.89 -7.16
C ASN A 34 -14.10 5.10 -6.42
N VAL A 35 -13.92 5.18 -5.09
CA VAL A 35 -14.35 6.34 -4.30
C VAL A 35 -13.57 7.61 -4.68
N ILE A 36 -12.26 7.50 -4.99
CA ILE A 36 -11.38 8.66 -5.23
C ILE A 36 -11.33 9.05 -6.71
N ALA A 37 -11.42 8.07 -7.60
CA ALA A 37 -11.30 8.20 -9.04
C ALA A 37 -12.32 7.27 -9.72
N PRO A 38 -13.63 7.57 -9.65
CA PRO A 38 -14.70 6.69 -10.13
C PRO A 38 -14.64 6.40 -11.63
N ASN A 39 -13.98 7.27 -12.40
CA ASN A 39 -13.80 7.10 -13.84
C ASN A 39 -12.43 6.50 -14.20
N ALA A 40 -11.66 6.00 -13.22
CA ALA A 40 -10.38 5.37 -13.49
C ALA A 40 -10.57 3.96 -14.07
N GLN A 41 -9.75 3.61 -15.05
CA GLN A 41 -9.58 2.22 -15.46
C GLN A 41 -8.58 1.58 -14.49
N VAL A 42 -9.00 0.50 -13.83
CA VAL A 42 -8.17 -0.23 -12.86
C VAL A 42 -7.98 -1.67 -13.32
N ASP A 43 -6.75 -2.00 -13.70
CA ASP A 43 -6.34 -3.35 -14.08
C ASP A 43 -5.49 -3.96 -12.96
N MET A 44 -5.56 -5.28 -12.78
CA MET A 44 -4.84 -5.98 -11.72
C MET A 44 -3.94 -7.07 -12.29
N TYR A 45 -2.71 -7.10 -11.81
CA TYR A 45 -1.65 -7.99 -12.24
C TYR A 45 -1.11 -8.77 -11.04
N ASP A 46 -0.53 -9.95 -11.31
CA ASP A 46 0.13 -10.77 -10.29
C ASP A 46 1.56 -11.08 -10.76
N PRO A 47 2.53 -10.24 -10.36
CA PRO A 47 3.90 -10.40 -10.81
C PRO A 47 4.65 -11.52 -10.07
N VAL A 48 4.24 -11.84 -8.84
CA VAL A 48 4.97 -12.78 -7.98
C VAL A 48 4.61 -14.23 -8.30
N PHE A 49 3.33 -14.53 -8.50
CA PHE A 49 2.84 -15.90 -8.67
C PHE A 49 2.50 -16.24 -10.12
N GLU A 50 2.02 -15.27 -10.91
CA GLU A 50 1.67 -15.49 -12.32
C GLU A 50 2.74 -14.94 -13.28
N GLY A 51 3.72 -14.18 -12.79
CA GLY A 51 4.71 -13.50 -13.64
C GLY A 51 4.08 -12.46 -14.57
N SER A 52 2.89 -11.98 -14.24
CA SER A 52 2.09 -11.08 -15.07
C SER A 52 2.44 -9.62 -14.74
N PHE A 53 2.90 -8.87 -15.75
CA PHE A 53 3.29 -7.47 -15.62
C PHE A 53 2.55 -6.59 -16.64
N PRO A 54 2.14 -5.37 -16.27
CA PRO A 54 1.60 -4.41 -17.23
C PRO A 54 2.71 -3.89 -18.17
N ASN A 55 2.33 -3.38 -19.33
CA ASN A 55 3.20 -2.43 -20.05
C ASN A 55 3.08 -1.06 -19.36
N PRO A 56 4.14 -0.51 -18.75
CA PRO A 56 4.02 0.69 -17.95
C PRO A 56 3.54 1.92 -18.73
N GLN A 57 3.86 2.01 -20.03
CA GLN A 57 3.45 3.13 -20.89
C GLN A 57 1.92 3.23 -21.07
N ASN A 58 1.19 2.16 -20.77
CA ASN A 58 -0.26 2.12 -20.81
C ASN A 58 -0.93 2.68 -19.54
N TYR A 59 -0.15 3.00 -18.50
CA TYR A 59 -0.66 3.38 -17.20
C TYR A 59 -0.07 4.72 -16.74
N ASP A 60 -0.90 5.49 -16.06
CA ASP A 60 -0.50 6.76 -15.44
C ASP A 60 0.04 6.50 -14.01
N LEU A 61 -0.49 5.45 -13.35
CA LEU A 61 -0.08 5.00 -12.03
C LEU A 61 0.07 3.47 -11.99
N ILE A 62 1.18 3.01 -11.43
CA ILE A 62 1.38 1.62 -11.02
C ILE A 62 1.41 1.58 -9.48
N VAL A 63 0.56 0.75 -8.89
CA VAL A 63 0.49 0.52 -7.43
C VAL A 63 0.99 -0.89 -7.13
N LEU A 64 2.03 -1.02 -6.31
CA LEU A 64 2.51 -2.30 -5.80
C LEU A 64 1.90 -2.53 -4.42
N SER A 65 1.12 -3.60 -4.28
CA SER A 65 0.48 -3.94 -3.00
C SER A 65 1.50 -4.48 -1.99
N GLY A 66 1.03 -4.65 -0.75
CA GLY A 66 1.69 -5.53 0.21
C GLY A 66 1.71 -6.99 -0.26
N GLY A 67 2.48 -7.82 0.43
CA GLY A 67 2.64 -9.24 0.14
C GLY A 67 3.44 -9.93 1.24
N LYS A 68 3.37 -11.26 1.28
CA LYS A 68 4.09 -12.08 2.26
C LYS A 68 5.48 -12.53 1.78
N ALA A 69 5.84 -12.21 0.53
CA ALA A 69 7.16 -12.54 0.00
C ALA A 69 8.26 -11.76 0.75
N ASP A 70 9.43 -12.36 0.89
CA ASP A 70 10.60 -11.63 1.38
C ASP A 70 11.14 -10.72 0.27
N ALA A 71 10.99 -9.39 0.43
CA ALA A 71 11.47 -8.40 -0.52
C ALA A 71 13.01 -8.39 -0.68
N SER A 72 13.73 -8.89 0.32
CA SER A 72 15.20 -9.00 0.30
C SER A 72 15.69 -10.26 -0.42
N SER A 73 14.82 -11.24 -0.62
CA SER A 73 15.17 -12.52 -1.25
C SER A 73 15.69 -12.36 -2.68
N SER A 74 16.48 -13.35 -3.13
CA SER A 74 16.97 -13.43 -4.50
C SER A 74 16.13 -14.37 -5.37
N GLU A 75 14.88 -14.64 -4.95
CA GLU A 75 13.95 -15.46 -5.71
C GLU A 75 13.64 -14.81 -7.08
N PRO A 76 13.54 -15.59 -8.17
CA PRO A 76 13.33 -15.04 -9.51
C PRO A 76 12.11 -14.13 -9.63
N CYS A 77 11.03 -14.43 -8.91
CA CYS A 77 9.82 -13.60 -8.91
C CYS A 77 10.06 -12.20 -8.30
N VAL A 78 10.83 -12.12 -7.21
CA VAL A 78 11.19 -10.85 -6.57
C VAL A 78 12.15 -10.07 -7.47
N LEU A 79 13.17 -10.73 -8.02
CA LEU A 79 14.10 -10.10 -8.96
C LEU A 79 13.39 -9.57 -10.20
N GLY A 80 12.37 -10.28 -10.70
CA GLY A 80 11.51 -9.84 -11.80
C GLY A 80 10.76 -8.55 -11.49
N VAL A 81 10.22 -8.40 -10.27
CA VAL A 81 9.58 -7.16 -9.82
C VAL A 81 10.59 -6.01 -9.75
N LEU A 82 11.80 -6.25 -9.23
CA LEU A 82 12.84 -5.22 -9.17
C LEU A 82 13.28 -4.75 -10.56
N ASP A 83 13.45 -5.69 -11.49
CA ASP A 83 13.78 -5.38 -12.88
C ASP A 83 12.65 -4.58 -13.56
N PHE A 84 11.40 -4.99 -13.37
CA PHE A 84 10.23 -4.27 -13.85
C PHE A 84 10.19 -2.82 -13.34
N LEU A 85 10.46 -2.59 -12.05
CA LEU A 85 10.52 -1.26 -11.45
C LEU A 85 11.62 -0.39 -12.08
N ARG A 86 12.82 -0.94 -12.27
CA ARG A 86 13.95 -0.24 -12.91
C ARG A 86 13.64 0.11 -14.36
N ARG A 87 13.09 -0.83 -15.13
CA ARG A 87 12.68 -0.59 -16.52
C ARG A 87 11.58 0.45 -16.61
N THR A 88 10.58 0.38 -15.75
CA THR A 88 9.50 1.39 -15.68
C THR A 88 10.07 2.78 -15.48
N ALA A 89 10.96 2.97 -14.50
CA ALA A 89 11.57 4.28 -14.23
C ALA A 89 12.41 4.79 -15.40
N ARG A 90 13.11 3.90 -16.11
CA ARG A 90 13.96 4.26 -17.26
C ARG A 90 13.16 4.57 -18.52
N GLU A 91 12.16 3.74 -18.82
CA GLU A 91 11.51 3.68 -20.14
C GLU A 91 10.14 4.36 -20.14
N SER A 92 9.54 4.59 -18.98
CA SER A 92 8.20 5.17 -18.83
C SER A 92 8.19 6.30 -17.79
N PRO A 93 8.96 7.38 -17.97
CA PRO A 93 9.16 8.43 -16.98
C PRO A 93 7.88 9.22 -16.61
N LYS A 94 6.81 9.09 -17.41
CA LYS A 94 5.50 9.68 -17.14
C LYS A 94 4.66 8.83 -16.18
N THR A 95 4.94 7.52 -16.10
CA THR A 95 4.21 6.59 -15.23
C THR A 95 4.71 6.73 -13.80
N LYS A 96 3.81 7.07 -12.88
CA LYS A 96 4.15 7.16 -11.46
C LYS A 96 4.09 5.77 -10.82
N ILE A 97 4.91 5.55 -9.79
CA ILE A 97 4.93 4.30 -9.03
C ILE A 97 4.60 4.59 -7.56
N LEU A 98 3.63 3.88 -7.00
CA LEU A 98 3.30 3.87 -5.58
C LEU A 98 3.60 2.46 -5.03
N GLY A 99 4.41 2.38 -3.98
CA GLY A 99 4.62 1.14 -3.24
C GLY A 99 3.93 1.21 -1.89
N ILE A 100 3.17 0.17 -1.56
CA ILE A 100 2.52 -0.01 -0.27
C ILE A 100 3.17 -1.23 0.37
N CYS A 101 3.68 -1.11 1.61
CA CYS A 101 4.26 -2.24 2.34
C CYS A 101 5.44 -2.88 1.56
N TRP A 102 5.28 -4.11 1.07
CA TRP A 102 6.24 -4.89 0.32
C TRP A 102 6.55 -4.18 -1.00
N GLY A 103 5.56 -3.52 -1.60
CA GLY A 103 5.78 -2.66 -2.75
C GLY A 103 6.74 -1.52 -2.46
N HIS A 104 6.69 -0.92 -1.27
CA HIS A 104 7.62 0.15 -0.88
C HIS A 104 9.06 -0.39 -0.69
N GLN A 105 9.19 -1.55 -0.06
CA GLN A 105 10.45 -2.27 0.10
C GLN A 105 11.08 -2.64 -1.25
N ALA A 106 10.28 -3.21 -2.16
CA ALA A 106 10.72 -3.56 -3.51
C ALA A 106 11.19 -2.33 -4.29
N ILE A 107 10.47 -1.21 -4.19
CA ILE A 107 10.90 0.08 -4.76
C ILE A 107 12.25 0.52 -4.16
N SER A 108 12.37 0.54 -2.83
CA SER A 108 13.61 0.92 -2.15
C SER A 108 14.80 0.07 -2.67
N ARG A 109 14.65 -1.25 -2.67
CA ARG A 109 15.67 -2.19 -3.16
C ARG A 109 15.98 -2.03 -4.65
N ALA A 110 14.96 -1.81 -5.47
CA ALA A 110 15.13 -1.62 -6.91
C ALA A 110 16.04 -0.41 -7.22
N PHE A 111 15.93 0.64 -6.40
CA PHE A 111 16.68 1.89 -6.56
C PHE A 111 17.88 2.04 -5.62
N GLY A 112 18.41 0.92 -5.11
CA GLY A 112 19.68 0.88 -4.37
C GLY A 112 19.57 1.14 -2.86
N GLY A 113 18.36 1.24 -2.33
CA GLY A 113 18.10 1.23 -0.90
C GLY A 113 18.28 -0.17 -0.30
N GLU A 114 18.43 -0.20 1.02
CA GLU A 114 18.56 -1.44 1.78
C GLU A 114 17.27 -1.76 2.53
N VAL A 115 16.96 -3.04 2.57
CA VAL A 115 15.77 -3.58 3.22
C VAL A 115 16.32 -4.48 4.32
N ARG A 116 15.90 -4.28 5.57
CA ARG A 116 16.36 -5.07 6.72
C ARG A 116 15.19 -5.47 7.62
N ALA A 117 15.38 -6.56 8.35
CA ALA A 117 14.51 -6.94 9.45
C ALA A 117 14.52 -5.85 10.54
N VAL A 118 13.36 -5.60 11.13
CA VAL A 118 13.25 -4.68 12.27
C VAL A 118 13.75 -5.40 13.54
N PRO A 119 14.63 -4.78 14.35
CA PRO A 119 15.21 -5.45 15.52
C PRO A 119 14.20 -5.89 16.58
N THR A 120 13.06 -5.19 16.67
CA THR A 120 11.99 -5.45 17.65
C THR A 120 11.03 -6.55 17.23
N GLY A 121 11.24 -7.17 16.07
CA GLY A 121 10.29 -8.13 15.50
C GLY A 121 9.02 -7.47 14.92
N PRO A 122 8.05 -8.29 14.48
CA PRO A 122 6.85 -7.82 13.78
C PRO A 122 6.01 -6.84 14.62
N ILE A 123 5.61 -5.69 14.04
CA ILE A 123 4.79 -4.68 14.75
C ILE A 123 3.44 -4.46 14.05
N ALA A 124 2.34 -5.03 14.50
CA ALA A 124 1.02 -4.67 13.99
C ALA A 124 0.34 -3.59 14.86
N GLY A 125 0.00 -2.43 14.29
CA GLY A 125 -0.63 -1.35 15.04
C GLY A 125 -0.87 -0.07 14.26
N LEU A 126 -1.82 0.75 14.73
CA LEU A 126 -2.03 2.10 14.23
C LEU A 126 -0.96 3.04 14.79
N GLU A 127 -0.25 3.76 13.94
CA GLU A 127 0.80 4.68 14.34
C GLU A 127 0.66 6.05 13.67
N ASP A 128 1.11 7.08 14.38
CA ASP A 128 1.23 8.44 13.85
C ASP A 128 2.58 8.61 13.16
N VAL A 129 2.56 8.63 11.83
CA VAL A 129 3.77 8.82 11.03
C VAL A 129 4.01 10.32 10.84
N ASN A 130 5.04 10.85 11.49
CA ASN A 130 5.47 12.23 11.30
C ASN A 130 6.00 12.44 9.87
N LEU A 131 5.47 13.45 9.18
CA LEU A 131 5.92 13.77 7.82
C LEU A 131 7.29 14.43 7.83
N THR A 132 8.14 14.02 6.89
CA THR A 132 9.36 14.76 6.53
C THR A 132 9.02 16.05 5.78
N GLU A 133 9.98 16.94 5.55
CA GLU A 133 9.76 18.15 4.73
C GLU A 133 9.21 17.82 3.33
N ALA A 134 9.75 16.78 2.70
CA ALA A 134 9.25 16.28 1.42
C ALA A 134 7.80 15.77 1.53
N GLY A 135 7.48 15.05 2.60
CA GLY A 135 6.12 14.61 2.90
C GLY A 135 5.16 15.78 3.12
N MET A 136 5.56 16.78 3.91
CA MET A 136 4.76 17.98 4.14
C MET A 136 4.49 18.76 2.85
N LYS A 137 5.51 18.88 1.99
CA LYS A 137 5.36 19.50 0.66
C LYS A 137 4.40 18.71 -0.22
N LEU A 138 4.55 17.38 -0.26
CA LEU A 138 3.65 16.50 -1.00
C LEU A 138 2.22 16.67 -0.49
N PHE A 139 1.97 16.54 0.81
CA PHE A 139 0.63 16.62 1.38
C PHE A 139 0.10 18.05 1.59
N SER A 140 0.88 19.08 1.22
CA SER A 140 0.49 20.49 1.33
C SER A 140 0.05 20.89 2.75
N THR A 141 0.71 20.33 3.76
CA THR A 141 0.41 20.61 5.17
C THR A 141 1.01 21.98 5.55
N ARG A 142 0.25 22.83 6.24
CA ARG A 142 0.74 24.17 6.66
C ARG A 142 1.97 24.03 7.58
N SER A 143 3.00 24.84 7.33
CA SER A 143 4.17 24.94 8.21
C SER A 143 3.74 25.25 9.65
N GLY A 144 4.24 24.48 10.63
CA GLY A 144 3.94 24.67 12.07
C GLY A 144 2.82 23.80 12.64
N VAL A 145 2.17 22.95 11.83
CA VAL A 145 1.25 21.91 12.33
C VAL A 145 2.02 20.59 12.42
N LYS A 146 1.88 19.84 13.52
CA LYS A 146 2.32 18.43 13.56
C LYS A 146 1.50 17.67 12.53
N ALA A 147 2.05 17.51 11.33
CA ALA A 147 1.42 16.75 10.27
C ALA A 147 1.85 15.29 10.45
N TYR A 148 0.95 14.51 11.02
CA TYR A 148 1.07 13.06 11.08
C TYR A 148 0.03 12.44 10.16
N VAL A 149 0.36 11.28 9.62
CA VAL A 149 -0.59 10.42 8.94
C VAL A 149 -0.82 9.22 9.84
N ARG A 150 -2.06 9.01 10.29
CA ARG A 150 -2.42 7.78 11.01
C ARG A 150 -2.46 6.62 10.02
N CYS A 151 -1.50 5.70 10.13
CA CYS A 151 -1.38 4.52 9.26
C CYS A 151 -1.43 3.24 10.08
N LEU A 152 -1.98 2.17 9.49
CA LEU A 152 -1.77 0.82 10.02
C LEU A 152 -0.36 0.37 9.63
N MET A 153 0.50 0.22 10.63
CA MET A 153 1.80 -0.41 10.54
C MET A 153 1.66 -1.90 10.84
N ALA A 154 2.32 -2.75 10.04
CA ALA A 154 2.51 -4.17 10.30
C ALA A 154 3.99 -4.46 10.05
N ALA A 155 4.90 -4.06 10.94
CA ALA A 155 6.34 -4.05 10.69
C ALA A 155 6.97 -5.45 10.73
N LEU A 156 6.66 -6.30 9.78
CA LEU A 156 7.76 -6.92 9.05
C LEU A 156 8.06 -5.97 7.90
N TRP A 157 9.09 -5.14 8.07
CA TRP A 157 9.65 -4.26 7.04
C TRP A 157 8.72 -3.06 6.67
N LEU A 158 8.92 -1.90 7.32
CA LEU A 158 8.27 -0.58 7.06
C LEU A 158 7.00 -0.60 6.19
N PHE A 159 5.87 -0.93 6.82
CA PHE A 159 4.54 -0.76 6.24
C PHE A 159 4.05 0.67 6.50
N ALA A 160 3.67 1.37 5.43
CA ALA A 160 2.44 2.15 5.47
C ALA A 160 1.42 1.32 4.71
N LEU A 161 0.64 0.48 5.40
CA LEU A 161 -0.64 0.08 4.82
C LEU A 161 -1.50 1.33 4.96
N LEU A 162 -1.71 1.98 3.82
CA LEU A 162 -2.71 3.01 3.74
C LEU A 162 -4.06 2.29 3.76
N MET A 163 -4.47 1.85 4.94
CA MET A 163 -5.84 1.47 5.19
C MET A 163 -6.64 2.74 4.96
N ILE A 164 -7.33 2.78 3.85
CA ILE A 164 -8.07 3.93 3.37
C ILE A 164 -9.41 3.93 4.13
N LEU A 165 -9.41 4.04 5.46
CA LEU A 165 -10.65 4.02 6.26
C LEU A 165 -11.22 5.45 6.33
N PRO A 166 -12.30 5.79 5.61
CA PRO A 166 -13.00 7.06 5.79
C PRO A 166 -13.81 7.02 7.09
N LYS A 167 -14.36 8.17 7.48
CA LYS A 167 -15.58 8.16 8.30
C LYS A 167 -16.65 7.33 7.57
N GLY A 168 -17.02 6.17 8.13
CA GLY A 168 -17.99 5.27 7.52
C GLY A 168 -17.42 4.34 6.44
N ALA A 169 -16.16 3.90 6.58
CA ALA A 169 -15.65 2.77 5.79
C ALA A 169 -16.69 1.65 5.82
N SER A 170 -17.13 1.20 4.64
CA SER A 170 -17.88 -0.04 4.54
C SER A 170 -17.13 -1.14 5.29
N GLY A 171 -17.86 -1.97 6.05
CA GLY A 171 -17.29 -2.96 6.96
C GLY A 171 -16.14 -3.77 6.38
N VAL A 172 -16.13 -4.06 5.08
CA VAL A 172 -15.09 -4.82 4.37
C VAL A 172 -13.64 -4.40 4.70
N GLN A 173 -13.32 -3.10 4.78
CA GLN A 173 -11.93 -2.70 5.04
C GLN A 173 -11.54 -2.83 6.52
N THR A 174 -12.47 -2.50 7.43
CA THR A 174 -12.26 -2.71 8.87
C THR A 174 -12.20 -4.20 9.19
N GLU A 175 -13.07 -5.00 8.58
CA GLU A 175 -13.06 -6.47 8.71
C GLU A 175 -11.82 -7.08 8.08
N LEU A 176 -11.31 -6.55 6.96
CA LEU A 176 -10.01 -6.96 6.42
C LEU A 176 -8.87 -6.64 7.39
N ALA A 177 -8.89 -5.46 8.03
CA ALA A 177 -7.93 -5.10 9.08
C ALA A 177 -7.96 -6.11 10.23
N LYS A 178 -9.16 -6.44 10.71
CA LYS A 178 -9.39 -7.39 11.79
C LYS A 178 -8.94 -8.79 11.39
N LYS A 179 -9.29 -9.25 10.19
CA LYS A 179 -8.86 -10.55 9.63
C LYS A 179 -7.34 -10.65 9.52
N MET A 180 -6.68 -9.57 9.07
CA MET A 180 -5.21 -9.51 9.06
C MET A 180 -4.61 -9.64 10.46
N LEU A 181 -5.22 -9.01 11.47
CA LEU A 181 -4.73 -9.05 12.85
C LEU A 181 -5.05 -10.36 13.59
N LEU A 182 -6.20 -10.96 13.31
CA LEU A 182 -6.76 -12.06 14.09
C LEU A 182 -6.54 -13.43 13.45
N GLU A 183 -6.54 -13.51 12.12
CA GLU A 183 -6.65 -14.78 11.38
C GLU A 183 -5.43 -15.09 10.50
N GLU A 184 -4.71 -14.07 10.03
CA GLU A 184 -3.64 -14.25 9.02
C GLU A 184 -2.23 -14.41 9.59
N ASP A 185 -2.03 -14.27 10.91
CA ASP A 185 -0.69 -14.30 11.50
C ASP A 185 -0.66 -14.75 12.98
N ASP A 186 -0.18 -15.97 13.23
CA ASP A 186 0.22 -16.51 14.55
C ASP A 186 1.53 -15.87 15.09
N VAL A 187 2.25 -15.14 14.24
CA VAL A 187 3.53 -14.50 14.56
C VAL A 187 3.34 -13.08 15.15
N TYR A 188 2.20 -12.42 14.91
CA TYR A 188 1.96 -11.02 15.34
C TYR A 188 1.10 -10.93 16.60
N ASN A 189 0.07 -11.77 16.72
CA ASN A 189 -0.77 -11.89 17.91
C ASN A 189 -0.01 -12.51 19.10
N GLY A 190 1.06 -13.29 18.86
CA GLY A 190 1.92 -13.83 19.91
C GLY A 190 2.67 -12.77 20.74
N ASN A 191 2.78 -11.54 20.25
CA ASN A 191 3.48 -10.43 20.93
C ASN A 191 2.54 -9.47 21.66
N PHE A 192 1.22 -9.57 21.48
CA PHE A 192 0.26 -8.70 22.14
C PHE A 192 -0.40 -9.41 23.33
N SER A 193 -0.49 -8.70 24.45
CA SER A 193 -1.45 -9.06 25.48
C SER A 193 -2.88 -8.91 24.95
N GLU A 194 -3.81 -9.63 25.56
CA GLU A 194 -5.23 -9.57 25.16
C GLU A 194 -5.81 -8.16 25.30
N TRP A 195 -5.32 -7.37 26.27
CA TRP A 195 -5.70 -5.97 26.41
C TRP A 195 -5.18 -5.10 25.26
N GLU A 196 -3.91 -5.27 24.85
CA GLU A 196 -3.33 -4.54 23.71
C GLU A 196 -4.10 -4.84 22.43
N LEU A 197 -4.44 -6.11 22.19
CA LEU A 197 -5.23 -6.51 21.03
C LEU A 197 -6.62 -5.83 21.02
N GLN A 198 -7.31 -5.80 22.17
CA GLN A 198 -8.61 -5.14 22.29
C GLN A 198 -8.53 -3.61 22.11
N ASP A 199 -7.49 -2.97 22.63
CA ASP A 199 -7.25 -1.54 22.41
C ASP A 199 -6.99 -1.26 20.92
N TYR A 200 -6.20 -2.10 20.24
CA TYR A 200 -5.96 -1.99 18.80
C TYR A 200 -7.23 -2.15 17.95
N LEU A 201 -8.05 -3.15 18.26
CA LEU A 201 -9.33 -3.36 17.57
C LEU A 201 -10.24 -2.13 17.72
N LYS A 202 -10.30 -1.55 18.92
CA LYS A 202 -11.05 -0.30 19.16
C LYS A 202 -10.48 0.89 18.39
N ARG A 203 -9.17 0.96 18.24
CA ARG A 203 -8.50 2.03 17.47
C ARG A 203 -8.74 1.88 15.96
N LEU A 204 -8.90 0.65 15.43
CA LEU A 204 -9.27 0.42 14.03
C LEU A 204 -10.68 0.90 13.67
N GLU A 205 -11.56 1.06 14.66
CA GLU A 205 -12.87 1.68 14.47
C GLU A 205 -12.79 3.20 14.30
N GLN A 206 -11.64 3.81 14.60
CA GLN A 206 -11.43 5.24 14.42
C GLN A 206 -11.06 5.57 12.96
N PRO A 207 -11.44 6.75 12.45
CA PRO A 207 -11.06 7.19 11.12
C PRO A 207 -9.54 7.24 10.95
N THR A 208 -9.06 6.87 9.77
CA THR A 208 -7.65 7.02 9.38
C THR A 208 -7.51 8.03 8.25
N ASP A 209 -6.29 8.48 7.98
CA ASP A 209 -6.02 9.45 6.92
C ASP A 209 -5.87 8.81 5.53
N GLY A 210 -6.13 7.51 5.40
CA GLY A 210 -5.78 6.80 4.17
C GLY A 210 -6.51 7.31 2.92
N PHE A 211 -7.77 7.71 3.03
CA PHE A 211 -8.47 8.36 1.91
C PHE A 211 -7.85 9.71 1.52
N LEU A 212 -7.39 10.50 2.49
CA LEU A 212 -6.75 11.79 2.23
C LEU A 212 -5.42 11.59 1.51
N VAL A 213 -4.64 10.62 1.95
CA VAL A 213 -3.36 10.29 1.33
C VAL A 213 -3.56 9.75 -0.08
N LEU A 214 -4.45 8.78 -0.30
CA LEU A 214 -4.67 8.22 -1.63
C LEU A 214 -5.25 9.27 -2.59
N ARG A 215 -6.14 10.14 -2.11
CA ARG A 215 -6.65 11.28 -2.90
C ARG A 215 -5.53 12.23 -3.31
N ARG A 216 -4.58 12.51 -2.41
CA ARG A 216 -3.43 13.35 -2.75
C ARG A 216 -2.51 12.67 -3.77
N VAL A 217 -2.31 11.35 -3.66
CA VAL A 217 -1.54 10.58 -4.65
C VAL A 217 -2.22 10.65 -6.02
N VAL A 218 -3.53 10.42 -6.12
CA VAL A 218 -4.27 10.54 -7.39
C VAL A 218 -4.14 11.94 -7.99
N LYS A 219 -4.13 12.99 -7.17
CA LYS A 219 -3.87 14.36 -7.63
C LYS A 219 -2.43 14.51 -8.16
N TRP A 220 -1.44 13.96 -7.46
CA TRP A 220 -0.02 14.01 -7.84
C TRP A 220 0.25 13.29 -9.17
N VAL A 221 -0.50 12.24 -9.49
CA VAL A 221 -0.37 11.54 -10.77
C VAL A 221 -0.75 12.44 -11.95
N ARG A 222 -1.62 13.43 -11.72
CA ARG A 222 -2.06 14.39 -12.74
C ARG A 222 -1.18 15.64 -12.84
N GLU A 223 -0.19 15.78 -11.96
CA GLU A 223 0.81 16.88 -11.92
C GLU A 223 2.06 16.51 -12.73
#